data_AF-A0A4S4AD35-F1
#
_entry.id   AF-A0A4S4AD35-F1
#
_cell.length_a   1.000
_cell.length_b   1.000
_cell.length_c   1.000
_cell.angle_alpha   90.00
_cell.angle_beta   90.00
_cell.angle_gamma   90.00
#
_symmetry.space_group_name_H-M   'P 1'
#
loop_
_entity.id
_entity.type
_entity.pdbx_description
1 polymer ?
#
loop_
_entity_poly.entity_id
_entity_poly.type
_entity_poly.pdbx_seq_one_letter_code
_entity_poly.pdbx_strand_id
1 'polypeptide(L)'
;MPHGIEAGRHHQSHHSLFLSRRFVVVCGVFCAITVALAAVEAVRSGFNYTHVAFPLLAAVFAVFAVRQFRRPLGALGCMRAVLHEARQGRLHKRITGTARLGEVGQVAWELNEMLDLVETYFKEVSTCFARAARGEYHRRALAAAMPGQFAESLRSVNEALQAMEDNAHYIARNRLSSGMHGLNMGKLLDNLQGNQADLSAVSREMDEVTRIADENLAAARDSRQTSEAIGGALEGIGTRMAEMRRAAEELGEASRQIDRTILIIAEISDQTNLLALNAAIEAARAGEAGRGFAVVADEVRKLAERTKSAAAEVGGIIEGLRGRVDGMIGQTGHASEVSAAAAGQATEFRAHFERLAESSGRTLELLGRARDLSDASLAKLDHVLYMQNAYVAIEHNGEGEEAARAALGAREAELGRWYHEGSGRARFAATGAYARMEKPNQRVHGRVHGVLGLLAQDWENDPALCERMLDTMREAEAASAEVLAAIDAMVAEHHPR
;
A
#
# COMPACT_ATOMS: atom_id res chain seq x y z
N MET A 1 -15.16 35.85 37.71
CA MET A 1 -15.31 36.90 38.75
C MET A 1 -15.83 38.17 38.09
N PRO A 2 -17.06 38.65 38.39
CA PRO A 2 -17.49 39.93 37.89
C PRO A 2 -17.05 41.00 38.89
N HIS A 3 -16.05 41.80 38.53
CA HIS A 3 -15.77 43.05 39.22
C HIS A 3 -16.99 43.95 39.05
N GLY A 4 -17.68 44.20 40.17
CA GLY A 4 -18.73 45.20 40.25
C GLY A 4 -18.15 46.55 39.85
N ILE A 5 -18.74 47.14 38.81
CA ILE A 5 -18.59 48.57 38.55
C ILE A 5 -19.26 49.26 39.73
N GLU A 6 -18.45 49.75 40.66
CA GLU A 6 -18.86 50.58 41.77
C GLU A 6 -19.77 51.69 41.26
N ALA A 7 -20.99 51.72 41.79
CA ALA A 7 -21.95 52.78 41.55
C ALA A 7 -21.33 54.11 41.98
N GLY A 8 -20.89 54.89 41.00
CA GLY A 8 -20.45 56.27 41.19
C GLY A 8 -21.48 57.01 42.05
N ARG A 9 -21.03 57.46 43.22
CA ARG A 9 -21.80 58.24 44.19
C ARG A 9 -22.53 59.35 43.45
N HIS A 10 -23.86 59.22 43.38
CA HIS A 10 -24.74 60.26 42.88
C HIS A 10 -24.51 61.53 43.72
N HIS A 11 -23.76 62.50 43.18
CA HIS A 11 -23.86 63.90 43.62
C HIS A 11 -25.20 64.46 43.14
N GLN A 12 -26.31 63.91 43.65
CA GLN A 12 -27.55 64.65 43.66
C GLN A 12 -27.37 65.74 44.69
N SER A 13 -27.40 66.98 44.22
CA SER A 13 -27.39 68.17 45.05
C SER A 13 -28.69 68.21 45.90
N HIS A 14 -28.74 67.41 46.97
CA HIS A 14 -29.93 67.13 47.79
C HIS A 14 -30.55 68.37 48.47
N HIS A 15 -29.84 69.50 48.47
CA HIS A 15 -30.29 70.76 49.11
C HIS A 15 -30.60 71.90 48.12
N SER A 16 -30.83 71.59 46.85
CA SER A 16 -30.87 72.60 45.80
C SER A 16 -32.09 72.41 44.91
N LEU A 17 -33.04 73.33 45.00
CA LEU A 17 -34.18 73.41 44.07
C LEU A 17 -33.69 73.29 42.61
N PHE A 18 -34.41 72.52 41.77
CA PHE A 18 -34.14 72.47 40.33
C PHE A 18 -34.11 73.87 39.74
N LEU A 19 -33.29 74.09 38.71
CA LEU A 19 -33.05 75.41 38.10
C LEU A 19 -34.35 76.13 37.70
N SER A 20 -35.36 75.37 37.24
CA SER A 20 -36.71 75.89 36.95
C SER A 20 -37.46 76.40 38.18
N ARG A 21 -37.40 75.70 39.31
CA ARG A 21 -38.02 76.13 40.57
C ARG A 21 -37.26 77.29 41.19
N ARG A 22 -35.92 77.29 41.13
CA ARG A 22 -35.09 78.42 41.56
C ARG A 22 -35.40 79.68 40.78
N PHE A 23 -35.51 79.59 39.46
CA PHE A 23 -35.79 80.73 38.60
C PHE A 23 -37.15 81.37 38.93
N VAL A 24 -38.19 80.55 39.12
CA VAL A 24 -39.52 81.04 39.53
C VAL A 24 -39.47 81.69 40.92
N VAL A 25 -38.74 81.10 41.88
CA VAL A 25 -38.57 81.66 43.22
C VAL A 25 -37.82 83.00 43.17
N VAL A 26 -36.75 83.12 42.38
CA VAL A 26 -35.99 84.37 42.21
C VAL A 26 -36.87 85.46 41.60
N CYS A 27 -37.65 85.15 40.55
CA CYS A 27 -38.62 86.09 39.99
C CYS A 27 -39.70 86.49 41.02
N GLY A 28 -40.19 85.55 41.82
CA GLY A 28 -41.17 85.81 42.87
C GLY A 28 -40.63 86.70 44.00
N VAL A 29 -39.41 86.44 44.46
CA VAL A 29 -38.71 87.25 45.48
C VAL A 29 -38.42 88.65 44.93
N PHE A 30 -37.99 88.78 43.67
CA PHE A 30 -37.79 90.08 43.02
C PHE A 30 -39.09 90.91 42.98
N CYS A 31 -40.22 90.30 42.63
CA CYS A 31 -41.54 90.93 42.69
C CYS A 31 -41.94 91.31 44.12
N ALA A 32 -41.72 90.43 45.10
CA ALA A 32 -42.06 90.71 46.49
C ALA A 32 -41.24 91.88 47.08
N ILE A 33 -39.94 91.94 46.77
CA ILE A 33 -39.05 93.03 47.18
C ILE A 33 -39.49 94.35 46.54
N THR A 34 -39.82 94.36 45.24
CA THR A 34 -40.30 95.57 44.54
C THR A 34 -41.64 96.06 45.08
N VAL A 35 -42.58 95.15 45.40
CA VAL A 35 -43.85 95.51 46.06
C VAL A 35 -43.59 96.08 47.46
N ALA A 36 -42.72 95.46 48.26
CA ALA A 36 -42.41 95.91 49.61
C ALA A 36 -41.74 97.29 49.62
N LEU A 37 -40.77 97.53 48.73
CA LEU A 37 -40.14 98.85 48.54
C LEU A 37 -41.16 99.92 48.12
N ALA A 38 -42.05 99.60 47.17
CA ALA A 38 -43.08 100.53 46.74
C ALA A 38 -44.08 100.86 47.87
N ALA A 39 -44.43 99.88 48.71
CA ALA A 39 -45.31 100.08 49.86
C ALA A 39 -44.67 100.95 50.94
N VAL A 40 -43.38 100.72 51.26
CA VAL A 40 -42.63 101.55 52.22
C VAL A 40 -42.55 103.01 51.74
N GLU A 41 -42.29 103.23 50.45
CA GLU A 41 -42.18 104.57 49.88
C GLU A 41 -43.53 105.30 49.82
N ALA A 42 -44.62 104.59 49.52
CA ALA A 42 -45.98 105.13 49.51
C ALA A 42 -46.43 105.61 50.90
N VAL A 43 -46.01 104.91 51.97
CA VAL A 43 -46.29 105.31 53.37
C VAL A 43 -45.50 106.56 53.76
N ARG A 44 -44.28 106.76 53.24
CA ARG A 44 -43.43 107.91 53.58
C ARG A 44 -43.74 109.18 52.79
N SER A 45 -44.16 109.04 51.53
CA SER A 45 -44.20 110.14 50.54
C SER A 45 -45.61 110.54 50.09
N GLY A 46 -46.62 109.77 50.50
CA GLY A 46 -47.98 109.84 49.94
C GLY A 46 -48.13 108.98 48.68
N PHE A 47 -49.37 108.59 48.36
CA PHE A 47 -49.65 107.69 47.24
C PHE A 47 -49.53 108.40 45.88
N ASN A 48 -48.81 107.77 44.94
CA ASN A 48 -48.57 108.22 43.57
C ASN A 48 -48.65 107.00 42.63
N TYR A 49 -49.04 107.23 41.38
CA TYR A 49 -49.17 106.22 40.33
C TYR A 49 -47.87 105.41 40.10
N THR A 50 -46.70 105.98 40.41
CA THR A 50 -45.39 105.30 40.33
C THR A 50 -45.28 104.10 41.27
N HIS A 51 -45.92 104.13 42.45
CA HIS A 51 -45.90 103.02 43.42
C HIS A 51 -46.69 101.79 42.96
N VAL A 52 -47.58 101.95 41.97
CA VAL A 52 -48.28 100.83 41.33
C VAL A 52 -47.58 100.43 40.02
N ALA A 53 -47.07 101.40 39.27
CA ALA A 53 -46.44 101.17 37.97
C ALA A 53 -45.18 100.29 38.07
N PHE A 54 -44.30 100.52 39.05
CA PHE A 54 -43.05 99.74 39.18
C PHE A 54 -43.28 98.27 39.56
N PRO A 55 -44.09 97.93 40.58
CA PRO A 55 -44.43 96.54 40.87
C PRO A 55 -45.17 95.84 39.73
N LEU A 56 -46.04 96.55 39.02
CA LEU A 56 -46.73 96.00 37.85
C LEU A 56 -45.74 95.66 36.73
N LEU A 57 -44.79 96.56 36.44
CA LEU A 57 -43.74 96.34 35.45
C LEU A 57 -42.83 95.17 35.85
N ALA A 58 -42.46 95.07 37.13
CA ALA A 58 -41.68 93.95 37.66
C ALA A 58 -42.44 92.61 37.55
N ALA A 59 -43.74 92.60 37.83
CA ALA A 59 -44.59 91.42 37.66
C ALA A 59 -44.73 91.01 36.19
N VAL A 60 -44.93 91.97 35.28
CA VAL A 60 -44.96 91.73 33.83
C VAL A 60 -43.62 91.17 33.34
N PHE A 61 -42.51 91.75 33.77
CA PHE A 61 -41.16 91.28 33.45
C PHE A 61 -40.90 89.88 34.02
N ALA A 62 -41.29 89.60 35.26
CA ALA A 62 -41.17 88.27 35.88
C ALA A 62 -41.98 87.21 35.11
N VAL A 63 -43.21 87.53 34.70
CA VAL A 63 -44.04 86.64 33.88
C VAL A 63 -43.42 86.42 32.50
N PHE A 64 -42.91 87.47 31.86
CA PHE A 64 -42.18 87.40 30.60
C PHE A 64 -40.94 86.51 30.72
N ALA A 65 -40.10 86.75 31.73
CA ALA A 65 -38.90 85.98 32.02
C ALA A 65 -39.23 84.50 32.29
N VAL A 66 -40.23 84.20 33.14
CA VAL A 66 -40.66 82.81 33.40
C VAL A 66 -41.16 82.14 32.13
N ARG A 67 -41.92 82.84 31.27
CA ARG A 67 -42.37 82.30 29.97
C ARG A 67 -41.22 82.04 29.02
N GLN A 68 -40.25 82.94 28.93
CA GLN A 68 -39.09 82.82 28.06
C GLN A 68 -38.16 81.66 28.48
N PHE A 69 -37.89 81.51 29.79
CA PHE A 69 -36.97 80.49 30.31
C PHE A 69 -37.61 79.12 30.56
N ARG A 70 -38.94 79.00 30.53
CA ARG A 70 -39.63 77.70 30.73
C ARG A 70 -39.26 76.65 29.67
N ARG A 71 -39.11 77.05 28.41
CA ARG A 71 -38.77 76.13 27.31
C ARG A 71 -37.31 75.64 27.36
N PRO A 72 -36.29 76.50 27.50
CA PRO A 72 -34.90 76.05 27.69
C PRO A 72 -34.72 75.13 28.92
N LEU A 73 -35.35 75.47 30.05
CA LEU A 73 -35.26 74.65 31.27
C LEU A 73 -35.98 73.30 31.13
N GLY A 74 -37.05 73.24 30.32
CA GLY A 74 -37.71 71.98 29.95
C GLY A 74 -36.80 71.08 29.11
N ALA A 75 -36.05 71.65 28.16
CA ALA A 75 -35.13 70.91 27.31
C ALA A 75 -34.02 70.21 28.11
N LEU A 76 -33.50 70.83 29.18
CA LEU A 76 -32.56 70.17 30.11
C LEU A 76 -33.18 68.94 30.79
N GLY A 77 -34.47 69.01 31.13
CA GLY A 77 -35.21 67.86 31.66
C GLY A 77 -35.33 66.72 30.64
N CYS A 78 -35.60 67.05 29.37
CA CYS A 78 -35.62 66.08 28.27
C CYS A 78 -34.24 65.47 27.99
N MET A 79 -33.16 66.27 27.99
CA MET A 79 -31.79 65.78 27.87
C MET A 79 -31.48 64.74 28.95
N ARG A 80 -31.81 65.03 30.21
CA ARG A 80 -31.63 64.09 31.32
C ARG A 80 -32.41 62.79 31.11
N ALA A 81 -33.64 62.86 30.60
CA ALA A 81 -34.45 61.68 30.32
C ALA A 81 -33.85 60.83 29.19
N VAL A 82 -33.41 61.45 28.10
CA VAL A 82 -32.76 60.75 26.98
C VAL A 82 -31.43 60.12 27.41
N LEU A 83 -30.61 60.84 28.17
CA LEU A 83 -29.38 60.29 28.76
C LEU A 83 -29.66 59.10 29.69
N HIS A 84 -30.77 59.14 30.43
CA HIS A 84 -31.19 58.02 31.28
C HIS A 84 -31.55 56.77 30.45
N GLU A 85 -32.28 56.94 29.34
CA GLU A 85 -32.59 55.85 28.41
C GLU A 85 -31.33 55.31 27.71
N ALA A 86 -30.44 56.20 27.26
CA ALA A 86 -29.16 55.84 26.66
C ALA A 86 -28.29 55.01 27.61
N ARG A 87 -28.26 55.37 28.90
CA ARG A 87 -27.58 54.60 29.95
C ARG A 87 -28.14 53.19 30.13
N GLN A 88 -29.40 52.96 29.77
CA GLN A 88 -30.03 51.63 29.77
C GLN A 88 -29.82 50.88 28.44
N GLY A 89 -28.96 51.38 27.54
CA GLY A 89 -28.72 50.79 26.22
C GLY A 89 -29.76 51.15 25.15
N ARG A 90 -30.73 52.03 25.46
CA ARG A 90 -31.77 52.45 24.51
C ARG A 90 -31.35 53.71 23.78
N LEU A 91 -30.50 53.54 22.79
CA LEU A 91 -29.88 54.65 22.06
C LEU A 91 -30.78 55.33 21.04
N HIS A 92 -31.97 54.80 20.72
CA HIS A 92 -32.87 55.33 19.69
C HIS A 92 -33.68 56.58 20.10
N LYS A 93 -33.60 57.01 21.37
CA LYS A 93 -34.35 58.19 21.86
C LYS A 93 -33.62 59.48 21.49
N ARG A 94 -34.36 60.50 21.07
CA ARG A 94 -33.81 61.82 20.68
C ARG A 94 -34.49 62.96 21.41
N ILE A 95 -33.76 64.03 21.64
CA ILE A 95 -34.26 65.27 22.21
C ILE A 95 -34.92 66.06 21.08
N THR A 96 -36.22 66.36 21.22
CA THR A 96 -37.02 67.05 20.21
C THR A 96 -37.53 68.39 20.73
N GLY A 97 -37.98 69.27 19.83
CA GLY A 97 -38.52 70.60 20.21
C GLY A 97 -37.46 71.63 20.61
N THR A 98 -36.25 71.53 20.05
CA THR A 98 -35.07 72.33 20.41
C THR A 98 -34.90 73.62 19.60
N ALA A 99 -35.78 73.87 18.64
CA ALA A 99 -35.71 75.03 17.76
C ALA A 99 -35.85 76.35 18.55
N ARG A 100 -34.98 77.32 18.26
CA ARG A 100 -34.95 78.66 18.90
C ARG A 100 -34.66 78.63 20.41
N LEU A 101 -33.93 77.62 20.90
CA LEU A 101 -33.50 77.53 22.31
C LEU A 101 -32.06 78.02 22.56
N GLY A 102 -31.42 78.68 21.57
CA GLY A 102 -30.05 79.16 21.67
C GLY A 102 -29.06 78.02 21.95
N GLU A 103 -28.14 78.26 22.88
CA GLU A 103 -27.07 77.34 23.30
C GLU A 103 -27.62 76.02 23.84
N VAL A 104 -28.77 76.04 24.53
CA VAL A 104 -29.43 74.82 25.01
C VAL A 104 -29.92 73.96 23.85
N GLY A 105 -30.37 74.60 22.76
CA GLY A 105 -30.74 73.90 21.53
C GLY A 105 -29.53 73.26 20.85
N GLN A 106 -28.39 73.94 20.83
CA GLN A 106 -27.13 73.43 20.28
C GLN A 106 -26.65 72.20 21.06
N VAL A 107 -26.61 72.27 22.40
CA VAL A 107 -26.23 71.11 23.23
C VAL A 107 -27.16 69.91 23.01
N ALA A 108 -28.46 70.14 22.81
CA ALA A 108 -29.40 69.07 22.52
C ALA A 108 -29.13 68.41 21.16
N TRP A 109 -28.73 69.21 20.17
CA TRP A 109 -28.37 68.75 18.84
C TRP A 109 -27.10 67.90 18.86
N GLU A 110 -26.03 68.42 19.46
CA GLU A 110 -24.76 67.69 19.64
C GLU A 110 -24.96 66.37 20.40
N LEU A 111 -25.84 66.35 21.41
CA LEU A 111 -26.14 65.12 22.13
C LEU A 111 -26.90 64.11 21.26
N ASN A 112 -27.80 64.56 20.40
CA ASN A 112 -28.48 63.68 19.44
C ASN A 112 -27.49 63.11 18.42
N GLU A 113 -26.60 63.92 17.87
CA GLU A 113 -25.56 63.47 16.93
C GLU A 113 -24.62 62.45 17.59
N MET A 114 -24.21 62.68 18.84
CA MET A 114 -23.44 61.69 19.59
C MET A 114 -24.21 60.37 19.74
N LEU A 115 -25.52 60.41 20.03
CA LEU A 115 -26.34 59.21 20.14
C LEU A 115 -26.50 58.50 18.78
N ASP A 116 -26.61 59.23 17.67
CA ASP A 116 -26.65 58.68 16.32
C ASP A 116 -25.34 57.93 15.98
N LEU A 117 -24.18 58.51 16.32
CA LEU A 117 -22.88 57.89 16.13
C LEU A 117 -22.73 56.60 16.96
N VAL A 118 -23.07 56.65 18.24
CA VAL A 118 -22.98 55.48 19.13
C VAL A 118 -23.95 54.38 18.67
N GLU A 119 -25.19 54.74 18.32
CA GLU A 119 -26.18 53.78 17.82
C GLU A 119 -25.72 53.10 16.53
N THR A 120 -25.21 53.89 15.58
CA THR A 120 -24.77 53.36 14.28
C THR A 120 -23.55 52.47 14.43
N TYR A 121 -22.58 52.86 15.26
CA TYR A 121 -21.41 52.03 15.59
C TYR A 121 -21.82 50.66 16.14
N PHE A 122 -22.70 50.62 17.14
CA PHE A 122 -23.15 49.34 17.69
C PHE A 122 -23.95 48.49 16.70
N LYS A 123 -24.75 49.13 15.82
CA LYS A 123 -25.47 48.42 14.75
C LYS A 123 -24.51 47.78 13.76
N GLU A 124 -23.46 48.49 13.33
CA GLU A 124 -22.46 47.95 12.40
C GLU A 124 -21.72 46.76 13.01
N VAL A 125 -21.21 46.91 14.24
CA VAL A 125 -20.51 45.83 14.96
C VAL A 125 -21.41 44.60 15.13
N SER A 126 -22.63 44.80 15.64
CA SER A 126 -23.56 43.70 15.90
C SER A 126 -23.97 42.97 14.62
N THR A 127 -24.18 43.70 13.53
CA THR A 127 -24.57 43.11 12.25
C THR A 127 -23.46 42.25 11.66
N CYS A 128 -22.21 42.74 11.69
CA CYS A 128 -21.07 42.00 11.15
C CYS A 128 -20.80 40.73 11.95
N PHE A 129 -20.79 40.80 13.29
CA PHE A 129 -20.59 39.60 14.13
C PHE A 129 -21.76 38.60 14.04
N ALA A 130 -23.01 39.07 13.90
CA ALA A 130 -24.15 38.17 13.70
C ALA A 130 -24.07 37.40 12.37
N ARG A 131 -23.51 38.01 11.32
CA ARG A 131 -23.22 37.36 10.03
C ARG A 131 -22.04 36.41 10.13
N ALA A 132 -20.94 36.84 10.76
CA ALA A 132 -19.77 36.01 10.99
C ALA A 132 -20.09 34.73 11.78
N ALA A 133 -20.98 34.81 12.78
CA ALA A 133 -21.46 33.66 13.54
C ALA A 133 -22.20 32.61 12.68
N ARG A 134 -22.66 32.99 11.47
CA ARG A 134 -23.28 32.09 10.48
C ARG A 134 -22.30 31.65 9.39
N GLY A 135 -21.01 31.97 9.51
CA GLY A 135 -19.99 31.71 8.50
C GLY A 135 -19.97 32.71 7.34
N GLU A 136 -20.70 33.83 7.45
CA GLU A 136 -20.75 34.88 6.42
C GLU A 136 -19.81 36.04 6.78
N TYR A 137 -18.55 35.98 6.34
CA TYR A 137 -17.53 36.98 6.69
C TYR A 137 -17.43 38.18 5.72
N HIS A 138 -18.11 38.10 4.57
CA HIS A 138 -18.04 39.11 3.51
C HIS A 138 -18.65 40.48 3.88
N ARG A 139 -19.54 40.54 4.88
CA ARG A 139 -20.12 41.80 5.36
C ARG A 139 -19.14 42.51 6.29
N ARG A 140 -18.42 43.49 5.73
CA ARG A 140 -17.50 44.39 6.47
C ARG A 140 -18.21 45.59 7.05
N ALA A 141 -17.77 46.08 8.20
CA ALA A 141 -18.26 47.30 8.81
C ALA A 141 -17.85 48.54 8.01
N LEU A 142 -18.75 49.53 7.92
CA LEU A 142 -18.55 50.77 7.16
C LEU A 142 -17.74 51.81 7.94
N ALA A 143 -16.43 51.57 8.11
CA ALA A 143 -15.54 52.45 8.86
C ALA A 143 -15.45 53.89 8.28
N ALA A 144 -15.54 54.04 6.95
CA ALA A 144 -15.43 55.34 6.29
C ALA A 144 -16.56 56.33 6.64
N ALA A 145 -17.69 55.82 7.16
CA ALA A 145 -18.84 56.63 7.53
C ALA A 145 -18.81 57.12 9.00
N MET A 146 -17.73 56.80 9.75
CA MET A 146 -17.61 57.12 11.18
C MET A 146 -16.44 58.10 11.44
N PRO A 147 -16.54 58.97 12.45
CA PRO A 147 -15.45 59.88 12.83
C PRO A 147 -14.50 59.25 13.86
N GLY A 148 -13.23 59.63 13.79
CA GLY A 148 -12.22 59.39 14.84
C GLY A 148 -12.09 57.93 15.29
N GLN A 149 -12.11 57.70 16.59
CA GLN A 149 -11.92 56.39 17.22
C GLN A 149 -12.97 55.35 16.80
N PHE A 150 -14.19 55.77 16.44
CA PHE A 150 -15.21 54.84 15.95
C PHE A 150 -14.78 54.19 14.63
N ALA A 151 -14.19 54.96 13.70
CA ALA A 151 -13.69 54.44 12.43
C ALA A 151 -12.46 53.53 12.62
N GLU A 152 -11.56 53.88 13.54
CA GLU A 152 -10.43 53.02 13.92
C GLU A 152 -10.88 51.67 14.46
N SER A 153 -11.82 51.68 15.41
CA SER A 153 -12.37 50.44 15.97
C SER A 153 -13.07 49.58 14.90
N LEU A 154 -13.86 50.18 14.00
CA LEU A 154 -14.48 49.44 12.90
C LEU A 154 -13.44 48.86 11.91
N ARG A 155 -12.28 49.50 11.72
CA ARG A 155 -11.18 48.91 10.94
C ARG A 155 -10.60 47.69 11.63
N SER A 156 -10.35 47.74 12.95
CA SER A 156 -9.89 46.57 13.72
C SER A 156 -10.93 45.44 13.72
N VAL A 157 -12.23 45.76 13.74
CA VAL A 157 -13.30 44.76 13.54
C VAL A 157 -13.19 44.11 12.16
N ASN A 158 -12.93 44.89 11.11
CA ASN A 158 -12.75 44.33 9.75
C ASN A 158 -11.51 43.43 9.64
N GLU A 159 -10.40 43.80 10.27
CA GLU A 159 -9.19 42.97 10.38
C GLU A 159 -9.48 41.66 11.11
N ALA A 160 -10.18 41.71 12.24
CA ALA A 160 -10.60 40.51 12.97
C ALA A 160 -11.50 39.60 12.13
N LEU A 161 -12.48 40.17 11.41
CA LEU A 161 -13.33 39.41 10.50
C LEU A 161 -12.53 38.76 9.36
N GLN A 162 -11.47 39.40 8.87
CA GLN A 162 -10.60 38.84 7.82
C GLN A 162 -9.82 37.65 8.38
N ALA A 163 -9.22 37.80 9.56
CA ALA A 163 -8.53 36.71 10.23
C ALA A 163 -9.48 35.53 10.53
N MET A 164 -10.74 35.79 10.90
CA MET A 164 -11.76 34.74 11.08
C MET A 164 -12.11 34.03 9.78
N GLU A 165 -12.24 34.76 8.67
CA GLU A 165 -12.49 34.19 7.34
C GLU A 165 -11.33 33.31 6.87
N ASP A 166 -10.11 33.81 6.99
CA ASP A 166 -8.89 33.10 6.64
C ASP A 166 -8.75 31.82 7.49
N ASN A 167 -9.03 31.91 8.79
CA ASN A 167 -9.03 30.75 9.68
C ASN A 167 -10.13 29.74 9.35
N ALA A 168 -11.33 30.20 8.97
CA ALA A 168 -12.41 29.30 8.55
C ALA A 168 -12.03 28.53 7.27
N HIS A 169 -11.42 29.21 6.29
CA HIS A 169 -10.88 28.56 5.09
C HIS A 169 -9.74 27.59 5.42
N TYR A 170 -8.84 27.97 6.34
CA TYR A 170 -7.75 27.11 6.81
C TYR A 170 -8.28 25.83 7.47
N ILE A 171 -9.25 25.93 8.39
CA ILE A 171 -9.88 24.78 9.03
C ILE A 171 -10.57 23.88 8.01
N ALA A 172 -11.30 24.45 7.04
CA ALA A 172 -11.97 23.66 6.00
C ALA A 172 -10.97 22.88 5.14
N ARG A 173 -9.86 23.52 4.74
CA ARG A 173 -8.77 22.88 3.99
C ARG A 173 -8.10 21.78 4.81
N ASN A 174 -7.75 22.06 6.06
CA ASN A 174 -7.11 21.09 6.95
C ASN A 174 -8.02 19.90 7.23
N ARG A 175 -9.33 20.11 7.42
CA ARG A 175 -10.30 19.01 7.60
C ARG A 175 -10.37 18.10 6.39
N LEU A 176 -10.40 18.67 5.18
CA LEU A 176 -10.36 17.87 3.95
C LEU A 176 -9.04 17.12 3.82
N SER A 177 -7.92 17.80 4.07
CA SER A 177 -6.57 17.20 3.99
C SER A 177 -6.40 16.06 4.99
N SER A 178 -6.80 16.26 6.24
CA SER A 178 -6.76 15.24 7.31
C SER A 178 -7.70 14.08 6.99
N GLY A 179 -8.93 14.35 6.53
CA GLY A 179 -9.87 13.30 6.10
C GLY A 179 -9.35 12.46 4.93
N MET A 180 -8.74 13.09 3.92
CA MET A 180 -8.10 12.39 2.80
C MET A 180 -6.87 11.59 3.25
N HIS A 181 -6.08 12.14 4.17
CA HIS A 181 -4.92 11.45 4.73
C HIS A 181 -5.34 10.20 5.50
N GLY A 182 -6.33 10.30 6.40
CA GLY A 182 -6.85 9.16 7.15
C GLY A 182 -7.41 8.05 6.25
N LEU A 183 -8.17 8.41 5.18
CA LEU A 183 -8.64 7.44 4.18
C LEU A 183 -7.47 6.74 3.46
N ASN A 184 -6.43 7.50 3.08
CA ASN A 184 -5.27 6.97 2.39
C ASN A 184 -4.43 6.05 3.29
N MET A 185 -4.21 6.41 4.55
CA MET A 185 -3.42 5.61 5.50
C MET A 185 -4.11 4.29 5.85
N GLY A 186 -5.42 4.32 6.14
CA GLY A 186 -6.17 3.09 6.39
C GLY A 186 -6.15 2.13 5.19
N LYS A 187 -6.36 2.66 3.97
CA LYS A 187 -6.29 1.85 2.75
C LYS A 187 -4.89 1.37 2.40
N LEU A 188 -3.86 2.16 2.70
CA LEU A 188 -2.47 1.74 2.51
C LEU A 188 -2.13 0.56 3.42
N LEU A 189 -2.50 0.61 4.69
CA LEU A 189 -2.32 -0.51 5.63
C LEU A 189 -3.03 -1.78 5.15
N ASP A 190 -4.32 -1.67 4.77
CA ASP A 190 -5.09 -2.79 4.22
C ASP A 190 -4.36 -3.42 3.00
N ASN A 191 -3.91 -2.58 2.06
CA ASN A 191 -3.23 -3.03 0.85
C ASN A 191 -1.87 -3.67 1.13
N LEU A 192 -1.08 -3.10 2.06
CA LEU A 192 0.22 -3.65 2.45
C LEU A 192 0.07 -5.01 3.13
N GLN A 193 -0.93 -5.17 4.00
CA GLN A 193 -1.26 -6.47 4.61
C GLN A 193 -1.74 -7.49 3.57
N GLY A 194 -2.57 -7.06 2.61
CA GLY A 194 -2.96 -7.90 1.47
C GLY A 194 -1.75 -8.37 0.66
N ASN A 195 -0.84 -7.46 0.32
CA ASN A 195 0.40 -7.79 -0.40
C ASN A 195 1.31 -8.75 0.39
N GLN A 196 1.36 -8.62 1.73
CA GLN A 196 2.10 -9.53 2.61
C GLN A 196 1.50 -10.96 2.55
N ALA A 197 0.17 -11.06 2.57
CA ALA A 197 -0.53 -12.35 2.44
C ALA A 197 -0.32 -12.98 1.06
N ASP A 198 -0.37 -12.19 -0.01
CA ASP A 198 -0.15 -12.65 -1.39
C ASP A 198 1.29 -13.16 -1.57
N LEU A 199 2.30 -12.42 -1.11
CA LEU A 199 3.70 -12.87 -1.18
C LEU A 199 3.95 -14.13 -0.33
N SER A 200 3.27 -14.27 0.82
CA SER A 200 3.32 -15.48 1.62
C SER A 200 2.68 -16.68 0.90
N ALA A 201 1.61 -16.45 0.13
CA ALA A 201 1.01 -17.48 -0.71
C ALA A 201 1.96 -17.88 -1.85
N VAL A 202 2.55 -16.91 -2.55
CA VAL A 202 3.55 -17.15 -3.60
C VAL A 202 4.73 -17.98 -3.05
N SER A 203 5.24 -17.66 -1.86
CA SER A 203 6.33 -18.45 -1.26
C SER A 203 5.95 -19.92 -1.04
N ARG A 204 4.70 -20.20 -0.64
CA ARG A 204 4.22 -21.59 -0.46
C ARG A 204 4.09 -22.31 -1.80
N GLU A 205 3.64 -21.62 -2.84
CA GLU A 205 3.61 -22.19 -4.20
C GLU A 205 5.01 -22.50 -4.71
N MET A 206 6.00 -21.63 -4.43
CA MET A 206 7.40 -21.88 -4.83
C MET A 206 8.00 -23.12 -4.15
N ASP A 207 7.65 -23.40 -2.89
CA ASP A 207 8.07 -24.62 -2.21
C ASP A 207 7.49 -25.88 -2.88
N GLU A 208 6.25 -25.82 -3.34
CA GLU A 208 5.62 -26.92 -4.09
C GLU A 208 6.27 -27.14 -5.47
N VAL A 209 6.55 -26.06 -6.21
CA VAL A 209 7.26 -26.18 -7.50
C VAL A 209 8.68 -26.71 -7.29
N THR A 210 9.34 -26.33 -6.19
CA THR A 210 10.67 -26.86 -5.81
C THR A 210 10.60 -28.37 -5.60
N ARG A 211 9.61 -28.87 -4.84
CA ARG A 211 9.39 -30.30 -4.65
C ARG A 211 9.19 -31.05 -5.97
N ILE A 212 8.35 -30.50 -6.87
CA ILE A 212 8.10 -31.10 -8.19
C ILE A 212 9.39 -31.12 -9.03
N ALA A 213 10.19 -30.07 -9.00
CA ALA A 213 11.44 -29.99 -9.76
C ALA A 213 12.49 -31.00 -9.23
N ASP A 214 12.58 -31.18 -7.91
CA ASP A 214 13.43 -32.22 -7.29
C ASP A 214 12.98 -33.64 -7.67
N GLU A 215 11.66 -33.91 -7.65
CA GLU A 215 11.09 -35.19 -8.08
C GLU A 215 11.40 -35.48 -9.55
N ASN A 216 11.24 -34.47 -10.43
CA ASN A 216 11.58 -34.60 -11.83
C ASN A 216 13.08 -34.84 -12.04
N LEU A 217 13.95 -34.18 -11.27
CA LEU A 217 15.39 -34.39 -11.32
C LEU A 217 15.77 -35.83 -10.92
N ALA A 218 15.18 -36.34 -9.85
CA ALA A 218 15.39 -37.71 -9.40
C ALA A 218 14.88 -38.73 -10.43
N ALA A 219 13.65 -38.55 -10.94
CA ALA A 219 13.06 -39.43 -11.94
C ALA A 219 13.84 -39.43 -13.26
N ALA A 220 14.36 -38.27 -13.68
CA ALA A 220 15.22 -38.16 -14.87
C ALA A 220 16.54 -38.92 -14.68
N ARG A 221 17.18 -38.83 -13.51
CA ARG A 221 18.41 -39.57 -13.22
C ARG A 221 18.19 -41.09 -13.23
N ASP A 222 17.10 -41.56 -12.63
CA ASP A 222 16.72 -42.97 -12.62
C ASP A 222 16.40 -43.50 -14.02
N SER A 223 15.65 -42.72 -14.80
CA SER A 223 15.31 -43.07 -16.19
C SER A 223 16.54 -43.09 -17.10
N ARG A 224 17.52 -42.22 -16.84
CA ARG A 224 18.81 -42.22 -17.55
C ARG A 224 19.60 -43.50 -17.27
N GLN A 225 19.69 -43.93 -16.01
CA GLN A 225 20.36 -45.17 -15.61
C GLN A 225 19.66 -46.39 -16.23
N THR A 226 18.33 -46.41 -16.24
CA THR A 226 17.55 -47.47 -16.88
C THR A 226 17.82 -47.53 -18.39
N SER A 227 17.87 -46.38 -19.06
CA SER A 227 18.16 -46.29 -20.50
C SER A 227 19.59 -46.78 -20.84
N GLU A 228 20.57 -46.50 -19.98
CA GLU A 228 21.94 -47.01 -20.11
C GLU A 228 22.00 -48.54 -19.96
N ALA A 229 21.29 -49.11 -18.98
CA ALA A 229 21.18 -50.55 -18.81
C ALA A 229 20.53 -51.25 -20.02
N ILE A 230 19.48 -50.64 -20.61
CA ILE A 230 18.84 -51.13 -21.84
C ILE A 230 19.82 -51.10 -23.01
N GLY A 231 20.57 -50.00 -23.18
CA GLY A 231 21.59 -49.88 -24.22
C GLY A 231 22.64 -51.00 -24.13
N GLY A 232 23.20 -51.24 -22.94
CA GLY A 232 24.16 -52.31 -22.71
C GLY A 232 23.57 -53.72 -22.96
N ALA A 233 22.31 -53.96 -22.59
CA ALA A 233 21.64 -55.23 -22.88
C ALA A 233 21.49 -55.48 -24.39
N LEU A 234 21.16 -54.43 -25.16
CA LEU A 234 21.00 -54.50 -26.62
C LEU A 234 22.33 -54.68 -27.36
N GLU A 235 23.41 -54.09 -26.89
CA GLU A 235 24.77 -54.38 -27.38
C GLU A 235 25.14 -55.85 -27.12
N GLY A 236 24.78 -56.38 -25.95
CA GLY A 236 24.95 -57.80 -25.62
C GLY A 236 24.16 -58.71 -26.56
N ILE A 237 22.92 -58.36 -26.91
CA ILE A 237 22.11 -59.10 -27.89
C ILE A 237 22.78 -59.05 -29.27
N GLY A 238 23.24 -57.88 -29.73
CA GLY A 238 23.93 -57.73 -31.00
C GLY A 238 25.17 -58.63 -31.10
N THR A 239 25.94 -58.72 -30.03
CA THR A 239 27.11 -59.62 -29.94
C THR A 239 26.70 -61.09 -30.07
N ARG A 240 25.67 -61.53 -29.33
CA ARG A 240 25.15 -62.91 -29.41
C ARG A 240 24.56 -63.25 -30.78
N MET A 241 23.92 -62.29 -31.46
CA MET A 241 23.42 -62.49 -32.84
C MET A 241 24.58 -62.67 -33.83
N ALA A 242 25.67 -61.92 -33.66
CA ALA A 242 26.87 -62.09 -34.49
C ALA A 242 27.53 -63.46 -34.29
N GLU A 243 27.60 -63.94 -33.04
CA GLU A 243 28.08 -65.29 -32.73
C GLU A 243 27.18 -66.38 -33.34
N MET A 244 25.86 -66.23 -33.23
CA MET A 244 24.90 -67.17 -33.80
C MET A 244 24.97 -67.20 -35.33
N ARG A 245 25.15 -66.05 -35.98
CA ARG A 245 25.35 -65.97 -37.42
C ARG A 245 26.61 -66.73 -37.84
N ARG A 246 27.73 -66.56 -37.12
CA ARG A 246 28.98 -67.28 -37.40
C ARG A 246 28.80 -68.80 -37.24
N ALA A 247 28.15 -69.24 -36.17
CA ALA A 247 27.87 -70.66 -35.95
C ALA A 247 26.97 -71.24 -37.07
N ALA A 248 25.98 -70.48 -37.55
CA ALA A 248 25.15 -70.87 -38.67
C ALA A 248 25.95 -70.95 -39.99
N GLU A 249 26.84 -70.00 -40.26
CA GLU A 249 27.73 -70.02 -41.42
C GLU A 249 28.66 -71.25 -41.40
N GLU A 250 29.25 -71.57 -40.25
CA GLU A 250 30.07 -72.78 -40.04
C GLU A 250 29.26 -74.07 -40.27
N LEU A 251 28.03 -74.13 -39.75
CA LEU A 251 27.12 -75.27 -39.98
C LEU A 251 26.72 -75.39 -41.46
N GLY A 252 26.56 -74.27 -42.16
CA GLY A 252 26.30 -74.24 -43.59
C GLY A 252 27.46 -74.81 -44.41
N GLU A 253 28.71 -74.48 -44.05
CA GLU A 253 29.88 -75.07 -44.71
C GLU A 253 30.01 -76.56 -44.41
N ALA A 254 29.83 -76.98 -43.16
CA ALA A 254 29.82 -78.39 -42.80
C ALA A 254 28.75 -79.17 -43.60
N SER A 255 27.57 -78.59 -43.77
CA SER A 255 26.48 -79.18 -44.56
C SER A 255 26.86 -79.32 -46.04
N ARG A 256 27.52 -78.32 -46.63
CA ARG A 256 28.07 -78.40 -48.01
C ARG A 256 29.12 -79.51 -48.15
N GLN A 257 29.95 -79.71 -47.12
CA GLN A 257 30.94 -80.79 -47.13
C GLN A 257 30.30 -82.18 -47.05
N ILE A 258 29.24 -82.33 -46.26
CA ILE A 258 28.46 -83.58 -46.20
C ILE A 258 27.79 -83.84 -47.55
N ASP A 259 27.16 -82.83 -48.15
CA ASP A 259 26.51 -82.95 -49.46
C ASP A 259 27.48 -83.45 -50.55
N ARG A 260 28.69 -82.90 -50.61
CA ARG A 260 29.78 -83.40 -51.48
C ARG A 260 30.13 -84.87 -51.21
N THR A 261 30.14 -85.28 -49.94
CA THR A 261 30.44 -86.66 -49.56
C THR A 261 29.33 -87.61 -49.98
N ILE A 262 28.06 -87.18 -49.84
CA ILE A 262 26.90 -87.95 -50.27
C ILE A 262 26.87 -88.15 -51.79
N LEU A 263 27.24 -87.12 -52.58
CA LEU A 263 27.40 -87.24 -54.03
C LEU A 263 28.46 -88.28 -54.40
N ILE A 264 29.62 -88.27 -53.74
CA ILE A 264 30.67 -89.28 -53.95
C ILE A 264 30.17 -90.68 -53.59
N ILE A 265 29.42 -90.84 -52.50
CA ILE A 265 28.82 -92.13 -52.12
C ILE A 265 27.85 -92.62 -53.20
N ALA A 266 27.00 -91.72 -53.73
CA ALA A 266 26.08 -92.06 -54.81
C ALA A 266 26.83 -92.48 -56.08
N GLU A 267 27.92 -91.79 -56.44
CA GLU A 267 28.80 -92.15 -57.57
C GLU A 267 29.47 -93.51 -57.35
N ILE A 268 30.03 -93.78 -56.16
CA ILE A 268 30.61 -95.09 -55.81
C ILE A 268 29.55 -96.19 -55.87
N SER A 269 28.34 -95.90 -55.42
CA SER A 269 27.22 -96.84 -55.46
C SER A 269 26.84 -97.18 -56.90
N ASP A 270 26.78 -96.18 -57.79
CA ASP A 270 26.52 -96.39 -59.22
C ASP A 270 27.64 -97.17 -59.91
N GLN A 271 28.91 -96.87 -59.59
CA GLN A 271 30.05 -97.65 -60.08
C GLN A 271 30.00 -99.10 -59.59
N THR A 272 29.67 -99.32 -58.31
CA THR A 272 29.55 -100.65 -57.71
C THR A 272 28.40 -101.43 -58.34
N ASN A 273 27.27 -100.76 -58.61
CA ASN A 273 26.13 -101.33 -59.29
C ASN A 273 26.48 -101.78 -60.73
N LEU A 274 27.23 -100.95 -61.47
CA LEU A 274 27.73 -101.28 -62.81
C LEU A 274 28.75 -102.44 -62.79
N LEU A 275 29.66 -102.46 -61.81
CA LEU A 275 30.62 -103.56 -61.62
C LEU A 275 29.90 -104.87 -61.29
N ALA A 276 28.91 -104.83 -60.39
CA ALA A 276 28.11 -105.98 -60.01
C ALA A 276 27.27 -106.50 -61.19
N LEU A 277 26.70 -105.60 -62.00
CA LEU A 277 25.99 -105.96 -63.23
C LEU A 277 26.92 -106.65 -64.23
N ASN A 278 28.11 -106.11 -64.48
CA ASN A 278 29.10 -106.73 -65.36
C ASN A 278 29.52 -108.12 -64.85
N ALA A 279 29.73 -108.26 -63.53
CA ALA A 279 30.04 -109.53 -62.89
C ALA A 279 28.89 -110.54 -62.99
N ALA A 280 27.63 -110.11 -62.84
CA ALA A 280 26.46 -110.95 -63.02
C ALA A 280 26.32 -111.45 -64.47
N ILE A 281 26.59 -110.59 -65.45
CA ILE A 281 26.61 -110.95 -66.88
C ILE A 281 27.68 -112.01 -67.15
N GLU A 282 28.91 -111.83 -66.66
CA GLU A 282 30.00 -112.78 -66.89
C GLU A 282 29.78 -114.10 -66.12
N ALA A 283 29.19 -114.04 -64.93
CA ALA A 283 28.80 -115.23 -64.17
C ALA A 283 27.69 -116.04 -64.89
N ALA A 284 26.73 -115.36 -65.52
CA ALA A 284 25.73 -116.01 -66.37
C ALA A 284 26.35 -116.64 -67.63
N ARG A 285 27.40 -116.01 -68.19
CA ARG A 285 28.16 -116.49 -69.34
C ARG A 285 28.97 -117.77 -69.05
N ALA A 286 29.43 -117.95 -67.81
CA ALA A 286 30.17 -119.13 -67.35
C ALA A 286 29.27 -120.36 -67.03
N GLY A 287 27.94 -120.24 -67.16
CA GLY A 287 27.00 -121.36 -66.98
C GLY A 287 26.99 -121.93 -65.55
N GLU A 288 26.96 -123.26 -65.41
CA GLU A 288 26.90 -123.96 -64.10
C GLU A 288 28.08 -123.62 -63.18
N ALA A 289 29.28 -123.35 -63.73
CA ALA A 289 30.47 -123.01 -62.95
C ALA A 289 30.42 -121.59 -62.33
N GLY A 290 29.61 -120.68 -62.88
CA GLY A 290 29.45 -119.29 -62.43
C GLY A 290 28.33 -119.06 -61.42
N ARG A 291 27.53 -120.09 -61.10
CA ARG A 291 26.27 -119.94 -60.35
C ARG A 291 26.44 -119.34 -58.95
N GLY A 292 27.51 -119.70 -58.23
CA GLY A 292 27.83 -119.12 -56.92
C GLY A 292 28.26 -117.65 -57.01
N PHE A 293 29.01 -117.29 -58.06
CA PHE A 293 29.40 -115.91 -58.33
C PHE A 293 28.22 -115.03 -58.74
N ALA A 294 27.26 -115.58 -59.51
CA ALA A 294 26.05 -114.85 -59.91
C ALA A 294 25.21 -114.41 -58.70
N VAL A 295 25.07 -115.26 -57.68
CA VAL A 295 24.34 -114.92 -56.43
C VAL A 295 25.04 -113.79 -55.67
N VAL A 296 26.38 -113.85 -55.57
CA VAL A 296 27.15 -112.78 -54.90
C VAL A 296 27.05 -111.47 -55.68
N ALA A 297 27.16 -111.52 -57.02
CA ALA A 297 27.03 -110.33 -57.86
C ALA A 297 25.65 -109.67 -57.74
N ASP A 298 24.56 -110.45 -57.70
CA ASP A 298 23.21 -109.92 -57.51
C ASP A 298 23.00 -109.34 -56.09
N GLU A 299 23.62 -109.92 -55.06
CA GLU A 299 23.57 -109.37 -53.70
C GLU A 299 24.36 -108.05 -53.59
N VAL A 300 25.54 -107.96 -54.23
CA VAL A 300 26.30 -106.71 -54.33
C VAL A 300 25.52 -105.65 -55.11
N ARG A 301 24.82 -106.03 -56.19
CA ARG A 301 23.95 -105.14 -56.96
C ARG A 301 22.82 -104.55 -56.09
N LYS A 302 22.10 -105.40 -55.36
CA LYS A 302 21.06 -104.95 -54.41
C LYS A 302 21.62 -104.07 -53.31
N LEU A 303 22.82 -104.37 -52.80
CA LEU A 303 23.48 -103.54 -51.80
C LEU A 303 23.82 -102.16 -52.36
N ALA A 304 24.31 -102.09 -53.60
CA ALA A 304 24.58 -100.84 -54.30
C ALA A 304 23.30 -100.03 -54.59
N GLU A 305 22.20 -100.67 -54.99
CA GLU A 305 20.90 -99.99 -55.15
C GLU A 305 20.38 -99.44 -53.80
N ARG A 306 20.51 -100.21 -52.71
CA ARG A 306 20.15 -99.76 -51.35
C ARG A 306 21.02 -98.60 -50.87
N THR A 307 22.33 -98.67 -51.08
CA THR A 307 23.26 -97.58 -50.73
C THR A 307 22.94 -96.30 -51.50
N LYS A 308 22.59 -96.40 -52.79
CA LYS A 308 22.16 -95.25 -53.59
C LYS A 308 20.89 -94.61 -53.04
N SER A 309 19.88 -95.43 -52.73
CA SER A 309 18.62 -94.93 -52.16
C SER A 309 18.84 -94.25 -50.81
N ALA A 310 19.68 -94.83 -49.95
CA ALA A 310 20.05 -94.24 -48.66
C ALA A 310 20.82 -92.93 -48.83
N ALA A 311 21.75 -92.85 -49.78
CA ALA A 311 22.47 -91.62 -50.10
C ALA A 311 21.52 -90.51 -50.57
N ALA A 312 20.53 -90.83 -51.42
CA ALA A 312 19.53 -89.86 -51.86
C ALA A 312 18.64 -89.35 -50.71
N GLU A 313 18.23 -90.23 -49.80
CA GLU A 313 17.46 -89.86 -48.60
C GLU A 313 18.26 -88.92 -47.70
N VAL A 314 19.53 -89.24 -47.43
CA VAL A 314 20.42 -88.36 -46.66
C VAL A 314 20.65 -87.02 -47.38
N GLY A 315 20.79 -87.03 -48.71
CA GLY A 315 20.89 -85.80 -49.52
C GLY A 315 19.69 -84.87 -49.30
N GLY A 316 18.47 -85.41 -49.33
CA GLY A 316 17.26 -84.62 -49.03
C GLY A 316 17.23 -84.04 -47.61
N ILE A 317 17.72 -84.80 -46.61
CA ILE A 317 17.86 -84.30 -45.23
C ILE A 317 18.87 -83.15 -45.16
N ILE A 318 20.00 -83.24 -45.87
CA ILE A 318 21.04 -82.21 -45.90
C ILE A 318 20.56 -80.95 -46.63
N GLU A 319 19.81 -81.09 -47.72
CA GLU A 319 19.17 -79.97 -48.41
C GLU A 319 18.19 -79.23 -47.49
N GLY A 320 17.35 -79.98 -46.75
CA GLY A 320 16.47 -79.41 -45.73
C GLY A 320 17.22 -78.72 -44.59
N LEU A 321 18.34 -79.29 -44.14
CA LEU A 321 19.21 -78.68 -43.12
C LEU A 321 19.79 -77.35 -43.62
N ARG A 322 20.25 -77.29 -44.88
CA ARG A 322 20.79 -76.09 -45.50
C ARG A 322 19.74 -74.97 -45.57
N GLY A 323 18.52 -75.28 -46.01
CA GLY A 323 17.43 -74.29 -46.03
C GLY A 323 17.13 -73.71 -44.65
N ARG A 324 17.23 -74.53 -43.58
CA ARG A 324 17.09 -74.06 -42.19
C ARG A 324 18.25 -73.18 -41.74
N VAL A 325 19.48 -73.48 -42.17
CA VAL A 325 20.67 -72.65 -41.90
C VAL A 325 20.55 -71.28 -42.56
N ASP A 326 20.16 -71.24 -43.84
CA ASP A 326 19.95 -69.98 -44.56
C ASP A 326 18.86 -69.13 -43.89
N GLY A 327 17.78 -69.77 -43.43
CA GLY A 327 16.74 -69.12 -42.61
C GLY A 327 17.28 -68.55 -41.29
N MET A 328 18.18 -69.28 -40.61
CA MET A 328 18.83 -68.82 -39.37
C MET A 328 19.74 -67.61 -39.61
N ILE A 329 20.49 -67.58 -40.71
CA ILE A 329 21.32 -66.43 -41.09
C ILE A 329 20.42 -65.20 -41.34
N GLY A 330 19.31 -65.36 -42.08
CA GLY A 330 18.36 -64.27 -42.30
C GLY A 330 17.72 -63.75 -41.01
N GLN A 331 17.27 -64.65 -40.13
CA GLN A 331 16.65 -64.28 -38.85
C GLN A 331 17.64 -63.59 -37.90
N THR A 332 18.88 -64.07 -37.82
CA THR A 332 19.93 -63.44 -36.99
C THR A 332 20.35 -62.08 -37.53
N GLY A 333 20.40 -61.92 -38.86
CA GLY A 333 20.61 -60.62 -39.51
C GLY A 333 19.52 -59.61 -39.13
N HIS A 334 18.26 -59.99 -39.29
CA HIS A 334 17.13 -59.12 -38.94
C HIS A 334 17.09 -58.78 -37.43
N ALA A 335 17.33 -59.76 -36.56
CA ALA A 335 17.40 -59.53 -35.11
C ALA A 335 18.54 -58.58 -34.73
N SER A 336 19.69 -58.67 -35.42
CA SER A 336 20.82 -57.75 -35.25
C SER A 336 20.46 -56.30 -35.62
N GLU A 337 19.75 -56.10 -36.73
CA GLU A 337 19.26 -54.77 -37.15
C GLU A 337 18.27 -54.17 -36.16
N VAL A 338 17.30 -54.96 -35.69
CA VAL A 338 16.32 -54.53 -34.68
C VAL A 338 17.01 -54.17 -33.37
N SER A 339 17.98 -54.97 -32.93
CA SER A 339 18.76 -54.70 -31.72
C SER A 339 19.56 -53.40 -31.83
N ALA A 340 20.19 -53.15 -32.99
CA ALA A 340 20.92 -51.92 -33.25
C ALA A 340 20.01 -50.68 -33.27
N ALA A 341 18.84 -50.78 -33.91
CA ALA A 341 17.85 -49.70 -33.91
C ALA A 341 17.35 -49.38 -32.50
N ALA A 342 17.03 -50.40 -31.71
CA ALA A 342 16.62 -50.22 -30.31
C ALA A 342 17.74 -49.61 -29.45
N ALA A 343 19.02 -49.96 -29.71
CA ALA A 343 20.16 -49.38 -29.01
C ALA A 343 20.31 -47.88 -29.31
N GLY A 344 20.05 -47.48 -30.58
CA GLY A 344 19.95 -46.09 -30.98
C GLY A 344 18.86 -45.35 -30.20
N GLN A 345 17.66 -45.91 -30.09
CA GLN A 345 16.55 -45.33 -29.32
C GLN A 345 16.88 -45.20 -27.83
N ALA A 346 17.53 -46.21 -27.23
CA ALA A 346 17.97 -46.15 -25.83
C ALA A 346 18.96 -45.00 -25.61
N THR A 347 19.86 -44.76 -26.58
CA THR A 347 20.80 -43.62 -26.55
C THR A 347 20.08 -42.28 -26.63
N GLU A 348 19.07 -42.16 -27.50
CA GLU A 348 18.24 -40.95 -27.59
C GLU A 348 17.48 -40.69 -26.28
N PHE A 349 16.85 -41.72 -25.70
CA PHE A 349 16.16 -41.60 -24.41
C PHE A 349 17.11 -41.13 -23.30
N ARG A 350 18.32 -41.69 -23.24
CA ARG A 350 19.35 -41.23 -22.29
C ARG A 350 19.62 -39.73 -22.44
N ALA A 351 19.77 -39.24 -23.67
CA ALA A 351 19.98 -37.81 -23.94
C ALA A 351 18.75 -36.94 -23.61
N HIS A 352 17.52 -37.46 -23.76
CA HIS A 352 16.31 -36.77 -23.32
C HIS A 352 16.27 -36.59 -21.80
N PHE A 353 16.57 -37.65 -21.04
CA PHE A 353 16.58 -37.60 -19.58
C PHE A 353 17.73 -36.73 -19.03
N GLU A 354 18.86 -36.68 -19.71
CA GLU A 354 19.96 -35.76 -19.36
C GLU A 354 19.53 -34.30 -19.50
N ARG A 355 18.88 -33.93 -20.62
CA ARG A 355 18.33 -32.58 -20.79
C ARG A 355 17.21 -32.27 -19.79
N LEU A 356 16.38 -33.25 -19.44
CA LEU A 356 15.37 -33.08 -18.41
C LEU A 356 15.99 -32.81 -17.04
N ALA A 357 17.03 -33.56 -16.66
CA ALA A 357 17.76 -33.33 -15.42
C ALA A 357 18.42 -31.94 -15.38
N GLU A 358 19.05 -31.52 -16.47
CA GLU A 358 19.62 -30.17 -16.59
C GLU A 358 18.54 -29.08 -16.45
N SER A 359 17.41 -29.25 -17.15
CA SER A 359 16.28 -28.32 -17.08
C SER A 359 15.71 -28.22 -15.67
N SER A 360 15.52 -29.35 -14.98
CA SER A 360 15.04 -29.36 -13.59
C SER A 360 16.04 -28.68 -12.65
N GLY A 361 17.35 -28.90 -12.84
CA GLY A 361 18.40 -28.22 -12.08
C GLY A 361 18.36 -26.69 -12.25
N ARG A 362 18.17 -26.20 -13.48
CA ARG A 362 18.01 -24.77 -13.77
C ARG A 362 16.72 -24.20 -13.16
N THR A 363 15.63 -24.96 -13.18
CA THR A 363 14.38 -24.57 -12.51
C THR A 363 14.58 -24.40 -11.01
N LEU A 364 15.28 -25.33 -10.35
CA LEU A 364 15.59 -25.24 -8.91
C LEU A 364 16.43 -23.99 -8.58
N GLU A 365 17.42 -23.66 -9.41
CA GLU A 365 18.24 -22.46 -9.23
C GLU A 365 17.40 -21.18 -9.34
N LEU A 366 16.55 -21.07 -10.36
CA LEU A 366 15.65 -19.93 -10.55
C LEU A 366 14.63 -19.80 -9.42
N LEU A 367 14.07 -20.92 -8.94
CA LEU A 367 13.15 -20.95 -7.81
C LEU A 367 13.83 -20.52 -6.51
N GLY A 368 15.07 -20.97 -6.28
CA GLY A 368 15.88 -20.52 -5.14
C GLY A 368 16.01 -19.00 -5.12
N ARG A 369 16.37 -18.40 -6.26
CA ARG A 369 16.45 -16.95 -6.42
C ARG A 369 15.11 -16.24 -6.26
N ALA A 370 14.03 -16.77 -6.84
CA ALA A 370 12.69 -16.20 -6.71
C ALA A 370 12.21 -16.21 -5.26
N ARG A 371 12.49 -17.30 -4.53
CA ARG A 371 12.19 -17.42 -3.10
C ARG A 371 12.96 -16.40 -2.27
N ASP A 372 14.26 -16.25 -2.50
CA ASP A 372 15.07 -15.23 -1.81
C ASP A 372 14.55 -13.81 -2.03
N LEU A 373 14.14 -13.49 -3.26
CA LEU A 373 13.56 -12.20 -3.58
C LEU A 373 12.19 -11.99 -2.90
N SER A 374 11.37 -13.04 -2.84
CA SER A 374 10.07 -13.02 -2.16
C SER A 374 10.22 -12.82 -0.65
N ASP A 375 11.11 -13.58 0.00
CA ASP A 375 11.43 -13.45 1.43
C ASP A 375 11.95 -12.05 1.77
N ALA A 376 12.85 -11.50 0.95
CA ALA A 376 13.35 -10.15 1.11
C ALA A 376 12.27 -9.08 0.90
N SER A 377 11.35 -9.30 -0.04
CA SER A 377 10.22 -8.39 -0.28
C SER A 377 9.22 -8.39 0.86
N LEU A 378 8.94 -9.55 1.47
CA LEU A 378 8.17 -9.67 2.70
C LEU A 378 8.83 -8.88 3.84
N ALA A 379 10.12 -9.06 4.07
CA ALA A 379 10.86 -8.30 5.09
C ALA A 379 10.79 -6.77 4.87
N LYS A 380 10.84 -6.31 3.61
CA LYS A 380 10.62 -4.89 3.28
C LYS A 380 9.20 -4.43 3.58
N LEU A 381 8.19 -5.23 3.29
CA LEU A 381 6.80 -4.91 3.62
C LEU A 381 6.59 -4.83 5.13
N ASP A 382 7.14 -5.76 5.90
CA ASP A 382 7.07 -5.75 7.37
C ASP A 382 7.67 -4.45 7.93
N HIS A 383 8.78 -3.98 7.35
CA HIS A 383 9.42 -2.72 7.71
C HIS A 383 8.58 -1.49 7.36
N VAL A 384 7.99 -1.47 6.15
CA VAL A 384 7.10 -0.38 5.72
C VAL A 384 5.83 -0.35 6.58
N LEU A 385 5.27 -1.51 6.92
CA LEU A 385 4.15 -1.65 7.85
C LEU A 385 4.51 -1.11 9.24
N TYR A 386 5.72 -1.39 9.74
CA TYR A 386 6.21 -0.81 11.00
C TYR A 386 6.23 0.72 10.94
N MET A 387 6.82 1.31 9.89
CA MET A 387 6.83 2.78 9.71
C MET A 387 5.42 3.36 9.61
N GLN A 388 4.52 2.68 8.89
CA GLN A 388 3.13 3.13 8.75
C GLN A 388 2.37 3.07 10.08
N ASN A 389 2.59 2.03 10.90
CA ASN A 389 2.05 1.95 12.25
C ASN A 389 2.60 3.08 13.13
N ALA A 390 3.87 3.46 12.97
CA ALA A 390 4.45 4.60 13.69
C ALA A 390 3.78 5.93 13.36
N TYR A 391 3.48 6.18 12.07
CA TYR A 391 2.72 7.38 11.68
C TYR A 391 1.32 7.39 12.28
N VAL A 392 0.59 6.28 12.17
CA VAL A 392 -0.76 6.17 12.76
C VAL A 392 -0.72 6.35 14.27
N ALA A 393 0.29 5.79 14.95
CA ALA A 393 0.50 5.98 16.38
C ALA A 393 0.70 7.46 16.73
N ILE A 394 1.48 8.21 15.95
CA ILE A 394 1.72 9.64 16.17
C ILE A 394 0.42 10.44 15.97
N GLU A 395 -0.36 10.13 14.93
CA GLU A 395 -1.65 10.80 14.68
C GLU A 395 -2.67 10.55 15.80
N HIS A 396 -2.63 9.38 16.42
CA HIS A 396 -3.50 9.00 17.54
C HIS A 396 -2.84 9.24 18.91
N ASN A 397 -1.85 10.12 18.97
CA ASN A 397 -1.18 10.55 20.21
C ASN A 397 -0.63 9.39 21.07
N GLY A 398 -0.13 8.34 20.42
CA GLY A 398 0.49 7.17 21.05
C GLY A 398 -0.51 6.12 21.54
N GLU A 399 -1.78 6.22 21.13
CA GLU A 399 -2.85 5.27 21.51
C GLU A 399 -3.21 4.32 20.35
N GLY A 400 -3.82 3.18 20.67
CA GLY A 400 -4.29 2.19 19.69
C GLY A 400 -3.37 0.97 19.50
N GLU A 401 -3.77 0.07 18.60
CA GLU A 401 -3.03 -1.17 18.32
C GLU A 401 -1.74 -0.88 17.55
N GLU A 402 -1.78 0.09 16.64
CA GLU A 402 -0.66 0.56 15.84
C GLU A 402 0.44 1.15 16.71
N ALA A 403 0.07 1.85 17.80
CA ALA A 403 1.02 2.35 18.79
C ALA A 403 1.74 1.21 19.52
N ALA A 404 1.02 0.14 19.89
CA ALA A 404 1.64 -1.04 20.50
C ALA A 404 2.63 -1.73 19.53
N ARG A 405 2.29 -1.80 18.24
CA ARG A 405 3.17 -2.35 17.19
C ARG A 405 4.40 -1.46 16.96
N ALA A 406 4.22 -0.13 16.94
CA ALA A 406 5.31 0.84 16.77
C ALA A 406 6.26 0.90 17.98
N ALA A 407 5.74 0.60 19.18
CA ALA A 407 6.51 0.55 20.42
C ALA A 407 7.42 -0.69 20.54
N LEU A 408 7.28 -1.70 19.65
CA LEU A 408 8.16 -2.87 19.65
C LEU A 408 9.62 -2.48 19.41
N GLY A 409 10.53 -3.18 20.09
CA GLY A 409 11.96 -3.03 19.88
C GLY A 409 12.44 -3.57 18.52
N ALA A 410 13.61 -3.13 18.08
CA ALA A 410 14.18 -3.50 16.78
C ALA A 410 14.35 -5.01 16.56
N ARG A 411 14.48 -5.80 17.64
CA ARG A 411 14.56 -7.28 17.58
C ARG A 411 13.20 -7.96 17.65
N GLU A 412 12.25 -7.32 18.33
CA GLU A 412 10.93 -7.89 18.60
C GLU A 412 10.00 -7.71 17.40
N ALA A 413 10.20 -6.67 16.60
CA ALA A 413 9.46 -6.46 15.35
C ALA A 413 9.69 -7.58 14.33
N GLU A 414 8.78 -7.73 13.37
CA GLU A 414 8.80 -8.79 12.34
C GLU A 414 10.12 -8.83 11.57
N LEU A 415 10.60 -7.67 11.09
CA LEU A 415 11.91 -7.56 10.43
C LEU A 415 13.06 -8.02 11.35
N GLY A 416 12.99 -7.68 12.64
CA GLY A 416 13.99 -8.07 13.63
C GLY A 416 14.07 -9.58 13.84
N ARG A 417 12.90 -10.24 13.93
CA ARG A 417 12.80 -11.71 14.03
C ARG A 417 13.28 -12.38 12.75
N TRP A 418 12.87 -11.87 11.57
CA TRP A 418 13.37 -12.33 10.28
C TRP A 418 14.90 -12.24 10.20
N TYR A 419 15.46 -11.12 10.66
CA TYR A 419 16.89 -10.89 10.68
C TYR A 419 17.61 -11.83 11.66
N HIS A 420 17.24 -11.92 12.94
CA HIS A 420 18.03 -12.66 13.93
C HIS A 420 17.78 -14.17 13.99
N GLU A 421 16.56 -14.61 13.71
CA GLU A 421 16.07 -15.96 14.00
C GLU A 421 15.45 -16.64 12.77
N GLY A 422 15.02 -15.87 11.78
CA GLY A 422 14.29 -16.34 10.61
C GLY A 422 15.14 -16.61 9.36
N SER A 423 14.47 -16.56 8.21
CA SER A 423 15.08 -16.84 6.91
C SER A 423 16.16 -15.81 6.53
N GLY A 424 16.06 -14.58 7.05
CA GLY A 424 17.07 -13.53 6.89
C GLY A 424 18.46 -13.99 7.31
N ARG A 425 18.58 -14.55 8.52
CA ARG A 425 19.83 -15.15 9.00
C ARG A 425 20.23 -16.37 8.20
N ALA A 426 19.29 -17.29 7.98
CA ALA A 426 19.59 -18.57 7.34
C ALA A 426 20.14 -18.41 5.92
N ARG A 427 19.67 -17.39 5.19
CA ARG A 427 20.01 -17.15 3.78
C ARG A 427 21.09 -16.08 3.60
N PHE A 428 20.99 -14.96 4.31
CA PHE A 428 21.77 -13.76 4.01
C PHE A 428 22.91 -13.47 5.01
N ALA A 429 23.08 -14.25 6.09
CA ALA A 429 24.11 -13.96 7.11
C ALA A 429 25.55 -13.90 6.58
N ALA A 430 25.84 -14.55 5.44
CA ALA A 430 27.14 -14.51 4.80
C ALA A 430 27.38 -13.24 3.95
N THR A 431 26.34 -12.46 3.66
CA THR A 431 26.44 -11.24 2.86
C THR A 431 27.02 -10.10 3.70
N GLY A 432 27.79 -9.20 3.08
CA GLY A 432 28.27 -8.00 3.74
C GLY A 432 27.12 -7.03 4.07
N ALA A 433 26.08 -7.02 3.24
CA ALA A 433 24.89 -6.21 3.43
C ALA A 433 24.10 -6.56 4.70
N TYR A 434 24.07 -7.83 5.08
CA TYR A 434 23.38 -8.30 6.27
C TYR A 434 23.82 -7.55 7.54
N ALA A 435 25.13 -7.51 7.80
CA ALA A 435 25.67 -6.78 8.95
C ALA A 435 25.45 -5.26 8.88
N ARG A 436 25.27 -4.68 7.68
CA ARG A 436 25.04 -3.24 7.50
C ARG A 436 23.62 -2.82 7.88
N MET A 437 22.63 -3.73 7.87
CA MET A 437 21.23 -3.39 8.16
C MET A 437 20.95 -3.14 9.65
N GLU A 438 21.68 -3.81 10.55
CA GLU A 438 21.43 -3.77 12.00
C GLU A 438 21.37 -2.34 12.57
N LYS A 439 22.39 -1.52 12.26
CA LYS A 439 22.51 -0.17 12.83
C LYS A 439 21.41 0.78 12.33
N PRO A 440 21.14 0.87 11.01
CA PRO A 440 19.96 1.58 10.51
C PRO A 440 18.66 1.12 11.14
N ASN A 441 18.43 -0.20 11.28
CA ASN A 441 17.21 -0.72 11.90
C ASN A 441 17.06 -0.26 13.36
N GLN A 442 18.13 -0.35 14.15
CA GLN A 442 18.13 0.18 15.53
C GLN A 442 17.86 1.69 15.59
N ARG A 443 18.39 2.47 14.63
CA ARG A 443 18.11 3.91 14.52
C ARG A 443 16.66 4.19 14.23
N VAL A 444 16.03 3.47 13.30
CA VAL A 444 14.59 3.62 12.98
C VAL A 444 13.76 3.48 14.26
N HIS A 445 13.89 2.36 14.95
CA HIS A 445 13.14 2.09 16.18
C HIS A 445 13.45 3.12 17.28
N GLY A 446 14.72 3.46 17.49
CA GLY A 446 15.11 4.45 18.49
C GLY A 446 14.54 5.85 18.21
N ARG A 447 14.41 6.25 16.94
CA ARG A 447 13.80 7.52 16.54
C ARG A 447 12.28 7.49 16.69
N VAL A 448 11.62 6.43 16.26
CA VAL A 448 10.16 6.25 16.46
C VAL A 448 9.82 6.28 17.95
N HIS A 449 10.52 5.51 18.78
CA HIS A 449 10.32 5.50 20.24
C HIS A 449 10.60 6.87 20.86
N GLY A 450 11.60 7.59 20.35
CA GLY A 450 11.88 8.97 20.73
C GLY A 450 10.68 9.87 20.52
N VAL A 451 10.05 9.82 19.34
CA VAL A 451 8.86 10.62 19.03
C VAL A 451 7.67 10.21 19.89
N LEU A 452 7.42 8.90 20.05
CA LEU A 452 6.33 8.41 20.91
C LEU A 452 6.49 8.89 22.36
N GLY A 453 7.72 8.96 22.87
CA GLY A 453 8.00 9.53 24.20
C GLY A 453 7.78 11.05 24.30
N LEU A 454 7.89 11.79 23.19
CA LEU A 454 7.62 13.23 23.16
C LEU A 454 6.11 13.54 23.13
N LEU A 455 5.25 12.60 22.68
CA LEU A 455 3.79 12.79 22.66
C LEU A 455 3.17 13.02 24.03
N ALA A 456 3.84 12.60 25.11
CA ALA A 456 3.40 12.85 26.48
C ALA A 456 3.59 14.31 26.96
N GLN A 457 4.30 15.14 26.19
CA GLN A 457 4.55 16.55 26.50
C GLN A 457 3.54 17.47 25.79
N ASP A 458 3.48 18.75 26.17
CA ASP A 458 2.54 19.75 25.60
C ASP A 458 2.99 20.25 24.22
N TRP A 459 3.10 19.35 23.26
CA TRP A 459 3.57 19.65 21.90
C TRP A 459 2.59 20.54 21.13
N GLU A 460 1.29 20.52 21.45
CA GLU A 460 0.27 21.37 20.83
C GLU A 460 0.54 22.87 21.05
N ASN A 461 1.15 23.22 22.18
CA ASN A 461 1.45 24.61 22.55
C ASN A 461 2.96 24.95 22.48
N ASP A 462 3.81 24.01 22.09
CA ASP A 462 5.25 24.19 21.93
C ASP A 462 5.71 23.94 20.48
N PRO A 463 5.84 25.01 19.67
CA PRO A 463 6.31 24.89 18.28
C PRO A 463 7.71 24.28 18.14
N ALA A 464 8.59 24.48 19.13
CA ALA A 464 9.95 23.93 19.08
C ALA A 464 9.93 22.43 19.32
N LEU A 465 9.02 21.94 20.17
CA LEU A 465 8.81 20.51 20.38
C LEU A 465 8.23 19.84 19.12
N CYS A 466 7.26 20.47 18.46
CA CYS A 466 6.73 20.00 17.17
C CYS A 466 7.82 19.83 16.11
N GLU A 467 8.68 20.83 15.90
CA GLU A 467 9.79 20.75 14.94
C GLU A 467 10.77 19.63 15.30
N ARG A 468 11.09 19.46 16.59
CA ARG A 468 11.94 18.36 17.05
C ARG A 468 11.35 16.98 16.74
N MET A 469 10.03 16.81 16.89
CA MET A 469 9.36 15.56 16.54
C MET A 469 9.43 15.29 15.03
N LEU A 470 9.20 16.31 14.20
CA LEU A 470 9.32 16.21 12.75
C LEU A 470 10.74 15.85 12.30
N ASP A 471 11.76 16.51 12.85
CA ASP A 471 13.16 16.19 12.56
C ASP A 471 13.53 14.77 12.98
N THR A 472 13.04 14.32 14.14
CA THR A 472 13.26 12.94 14.61
C THR A 472 12.62 11.93 13.66
N MET A 473 11.41 12.20 13.13
CA MET A 473 10.79 11.35 12.11
C MET A 473 11.52 11.38 10.77
N ARG A 474 12.04 12.54 10.33
CA ARG A 474 12.89 12.62 9.11
C ARG A 474 14.14 11.76 9.24
N GLU A 475 14.76 11.73 10.42
CA GLU A 475 15.90 10.85 10.69
C GLU A 475 15.51 9.37 10.69
N ALA A 476 14.30 9.02 11.16
CA ALA A 476 13.76 7.66 11.09
C ALA A 476 13.56 7.24 9.63
N GLU A 477 12.99 8.10 8.79
CA GLU A 477 12.80 7.84 7.35
C GLU A 477 14.13 7.66 6.60
N ALA A 478 15.12 8.50 6.89
CA ALA A 478 16.45 8.35 6.31
C ALA A 478 17.08 7.00 6.69
N ALA A 479 16.97 6.59 7.96
CA ALA A 479 17.43 5.28 8.41
C ALA A 479 16.62 4.12 7.80
N SER A 480 15.32 4.32 7.59
CA SER A 480 14.42 3.36 6.94
C SER A 480 14.86 3.08 5.49
N ALA A 481 15.21 4.13 4.73
CA ALA A 481 15.75 3.97 3.39
C ALA A 481 17.06 3.16 3.37
N GLU A 482 17.93 3.35 4.36
CA GLU A 482 19.16 2.54 4.53
C GLU A 482 18.84 1.06 4.82
N VAL A 483 17.80 0.77 5.62
CA VAL A 483 17.34 -0.61 5.87
C VAL A 483 16.87 -1.27 4.57
N LEU A 484 15.99 -0.61 3.82
CA LEU A 484 15.46 -1.14 2.55
C LEU A 484 16.58 -1.39 1.54
N ALA A 485 17.52 -0.44 1.41
CA ALA A 485 18.68 -0.58 0.54
C ALA A 485 19.61 -1.73 0.97
N ALA A 486 19.77 -1.97 2.28
CA ALA A 486 20.54 -3.09 2.78
C ALA A 486 19.88 -4.42 2.42
N ILE A 487 18.55 -4.55 2.52
CA ILE A 487 17.82 -5.75 2.13
C ILE A 487 17.98 -6.03 0.62
N ASP A 488 17.85 -5.01 -0.23
CA ASP A 488 18.08 -5.17 -1.67
C ASP A 488 19.53 -5.61 -1.99
N ALA A 489 20.50 -5.04 -1.27
CA ALA A 489 21.90 -5.43 -1.40
C ALA A 489 22.17 -6.87 -0.92
N MET A 490 21.47 -7.36 0.11
CA MET A 490 21.60 -8.76 0.56
C MET A 490 21.21 -9.74 -0.55
N VAL A 491 20.09 -9.48 -1.24
CA VAL A 491 19.66 -10.34 -2.36
C VAL A 491 20.64 -10.27 -3.52
N ALA A 492 21.13 -9.08 -3.86
CA ALA A 492 22.10 -8.89 -4.94
C ALA A 492 23.48 -9.53 -4.65
N GLU A 493 23.94 -9.48 -3.40
CA GLU A 493 25.18 -10.12 -2.95
C GLU A 493 25.05 -11.65 -2.87
N HIS A 494 23.86 -12.17 -2.51
CA HIS A 494 23.59 -13.60 -2.44
C HIS A 494 23.45 -14.24 -3.83
N HIS A 495 22.91 -13.51 -4.80
CA HIS A 495 22.73 -13.93 -6.20
C HIS A 495 23.54 -13.05 -7.17
N PRO A 496 24.89 -13.18 -7.19
CA PRO A 496 25.73 -12.43 -8.10
C PRO A 496 25.37 -12.76 -9.56
N ARG A 497 25.40 -11.74 -10.42
CA ARG A 497 25.07 -11.85 -11.85
C ARG A 497 26.08 -12.64 -12.66
#